data_AF-A0A941JKX5-F1
#
_entry.id   AF-A0A941JKX5-F1
#
_cell.length_a   1.000
_cell.length_b   1.000
_cell.length_c   1.000
_cell.angle_alpha   90.00
_cell.angle_beta   90.00
_cell.angle_gamma   90.00
#
_symmetry.space_group_name_H-M   'P 1'
#
loop_
_entity.id
_entity.type
_entity.pdbx_description
1 polymer ?
#
loop_
_entity_poly.entity_id
_entity_poly.type
_entity_poly.pdbx_seq_one_letter_code
_entity_poly.pdbx_strand_id
1 'polypeptide(L)'
;FMHALARAVTGASVAAIPCGTDLRQMRMEIDATRIDDPVLAQEVADFTHDCYGPARAKLFMQRPALDAAQMHDVSWIGSRYFSNTAGYYDNYRSATPRADWPYDSSRDA
;
A
#
# COMPACT_ATOMS: atom_id res chain seq x y z
N PHE A 1 -31.83 -3.01 -10.54
CA PHE A 1 -30.86 -3.88 -11.24
C PHE A 1 -29.99 -2.95 -12.08
N MET A 2 -28.78 -2.61 -11.61
CA MET A 2 -27.83 -1.79 -12.35
C MET A 2 -26.59 -2.63 -12.66
N HIS A 3 -26.19 -2.59 -13.92
CA HIS A 3 -25.25 -3.51 -14.53
C HIS A 3 -23.82 -3.31 -14.00
N ALA A 4 -23.24 -4.39 -13.47
CA ALA A 4 -21.82 -4.49 -13.18
C ALA A 4 -21.03 -4.63 -14.48
N LEU A 5 -20.26 -3.61 -14.84
CA LEU A 5 -19.22 -3.72 -15.85
C LEU A 5 -17.98 -2.98 -15.35
N ALA A 6 -17.05 -3.73 -14.78
CA ALA A 6 -15.65 -3.34 -14.75
C ALA A 6 -14.84 -4.55 -15.25
N ARG A 7 -14.42 -4.47 -16.52
CA ARG A 7 -13.48 -5.42 -17.13
C ARG A 7 -12.14 -5.27 -16.42
N ALA A 8 -11.52 -6.38 -16.04
CA ALA A 8 -10.07 -6.41 -15.84
C ALA A 8 -9.50 -7.62 -16.58
N VAL A 9 -8.75 -7.30 -17.63
CA VAL A 9 -8.10 -8.19 -18.59
C VAL A 9 -6.67 -8.47 -18.11
N THR A 10 -6.21 -9.68 -18.42
CA THR A 10 -4.89 -10.29 -18.24
C THR A 10 -3.66 -9.37 -18.28
N GLY A 11 -2.65 -9.75 -17.48
CA GLY A 11 -1.27 -9.34 -17.64
C GLY A 11 -0.32 -10.21 -16.82
N ALA A 12 -0.14 -11.47 -17.21
CA ALA A 12 0.94 -12.30 -16.69
C ALA A 12 2.30 -11.77 -17.21
N SER A 13 3.26 -11.67 -16.29
CA SER A 13 4.72 -11.59 -16.49
C SER A 13 5.33 -10.36 -17.17
N VAL A 14 6.27 -9.74 -16.46
CA VAL A 14 7.61 -9.47 -16.98
C VAL A 14 8.62 -9.87 -15.90
N ALA A 15 9.14 -11.10 -16.00
CA ALA A 15 10.44 -11.41 -15.41
C ALA A 15 11.50 -10.83 -16.36
N ALA A 16 12.00 -9.64 -16.06
CA ALA A 16 13.22 -9.14 -16.65
C ALA A 16 13.91 -8.28 -15.58
N ILE A 17 14.93 -8.86 -14.97
CA ILE A 17 15.94 -8.16 -14.18
C ILE A 17 16.62 -7.13 -15.10
N PRO A 18 16.78 -5.84 -14.72
CA PRO A 18 17.86 -5.05 -15.27
C PRO A 18 18.74 -4.45 -14.17
N CYS A 19 20.04 -4.57 -14.40
CA CYS A 19 21.10 -3.85 -13.71
C CYS A 19 20.96 -2.36 -14.00
N GLY A 20 20.45 -1.60 -13.03
CA GLY A 20 20.30 -0.15 -13.12
C GLY A 20 19.11 0.29 -12.28
N THR A 21 19.38 0.92 -11.14
CA THR A 21 18.38 1.40 -10.18
C THR A 21 17.51 2.49 -10.83
N ASP A 22 16.50 2.07 -11.57
CA ASP A 22 15.49 2.95 -12.12
C ASP A 22 14.27 2.91 -11.20
N LEU A 23 14.13 3.94 -10.36
CA LEU A 23 12.96 4.16 -9.50
C LEU A 23 11.64 4.20 -10.29
N ARG A 24 11.70 4.36 -11.62
CA ARG A 24 10.53 4.34 -12.51
C ARG A 24 9.84 2.97 -12.59
N GLN A 25 10.48 1.91 -12.11
CA GLN A 25 9.90 0.56 -12.04
C GLN A 25 9.36 0.18 -10.65
N MET A 26 9.10 1.15 -9.76
CA MET A 26 8.31 0.89 -8.56
C MET A 26 6.84 0.59 -8.95
N ARG A 27 6.58 -0.63 -9.44
CA ARG A 27 5.24 -1.18 -9.65
C ARG A 27 4.67 -1.55 -8.27
N MET A 28 3.42 -1.18 -8.00
CA MET A 28 2.69 -1.65 -6.81
C MET A 28 2.25 -3.07 -7.08
N GLU A 29 2.59 -4.00 -6.20
CA GLU A 29 2.07 -5.36 -6.22
C GLU A 29 1.11 -5.49 -5.04
N ILE A 30 -0.14 -5.08 -5.26
CA ILE A 30 -1.21 -5.46 -4.35
C ILE A 30 -1.78 -6.76 -4.92
N ASP A 31 -1.27 -7.89 -4.45
CA ASP A 31 -1.86 -9.19 -4.74
C ASP A 31 -3.14 -9.33 -3.91
N ALA A 32 -4.19 -8.62 -4.35
CA ALA A 32 -5.55 -8.78 -3.86
C ALA A 32 -6.16 -10.04 -4.48
N THR A 33 -5.53 -11.19 -4.24
CA THR A 33 -6.02 -12.52 -4.60
C THR A 33 -7.32 -12.77 -3.82
N ARG A 34 -8.39 -12.15 -4.34
CA ARG A 34 -9.79 -12.33 -4.04
C ARG A 34 -10.14 -12.25 -2.55
N ILE A 35 -10.13 -11.02 -2.02
CA ILE A 35 -10.81 -10.75 -0.75
C ILE A 35 -12.32 -10.88 -1.01
N ASP A 36 -12.90 -12.04 -0.68
CA ASP A 36 -14.32 -12.32 -0.89
C ASP A 36 -15.23 -11.61 0.15
N ASP A 37 -14.68 -11.26 1.31
CA ASP A 37 -15.40 -10.50 2.33
C ASP A 37 -15.41 -9.00 1.95
N PRO A 38 -16.60 -8.41 1.66
CA PRO A 38 -16.69 -7.02 1.24
C PRO A 38 -16.26 -6.04 2.34
N VAL A 39 -16.38 -6.39 3.62
CA VAL A 39 -15.93 -5.56 4.74
C VAL A 39 -14.40 -5.53 4.75
N LEU A 40 -13.77 -6.69 4.69
CA LEU A 40 -12.30 -6.78 4.64
C LEU A 40 -11.73 -6.10 3.38
N ALA A 41 -12.43 -6.21 2.25
CA ALA A 41 -12.03 -5.55 1.02
C ALA A 41 -12.07 -4.02 1.18
N GLN A 42 -13.09 -3.49 1.84
CA GLN A 42 -13.17 -2.06 2.16
C GLN A 42 -12.07 -1.65 3.15
N GLU A 43 -11.79 -2.46 4.17
CA GLU A 43 -10.75 -2.16 5.15
C GLU A 43 -9.37 -2.07 4.49
N VAL A 44 -9.06 -2.97 3.56
CA VAL A 44 -7.84 -2.95 2.77
C VAL A 44 -7.79 -1.74 1.84
N ALA A 45 -8.91 -1.38 1.21
CA ALA A 45 -8.98 -0.19 0.34
C ALA A 45 -8.70 1.10 1.13
N ASP A 46 -9.32 1.26 2.29
CA ASP A 46 -9.10 2.40 3.18
C ASP A 46 -7.68 2.43 3.71
N PHE A 47 -7.12 1.30 4.16
CA PHE A 47 -5.71 1.25 4.60
C PHE A 47 -4.75 1.62 3.47
N THR A 48 -5.07 1.17 2.24
CA THR A 48 -4.28 1.52 1.05
C THR A 48 -4.33 3.02 0.79
N HIS A 49 -5.48 3.64 0.96
CA HIS A 49 -5.68 5.08 0.74
C HIS A 49 -5.05 5.94 1.84
N ASP A 50 -5.31 5.61 3.10
CA ASP A 50 -4.99 6.43 4.26
C ASP A 50 -3.53 6.26 4.70
N CYS A 51 -2.99 5.04 4.60
CA CYS A 51 -1.67 4.70 5.15
C CYS A 51 -0.63 4.41 4.06
N TYR A 52 -0.88 3.40 3.22
CA TYR A 52 0.11 2.90 2.26
C TYR A 52 0.41 3.91 1.14
N GLY A 53 -0.62 4.49 0.52
CA GLY A 53 -0.48 5.43 -0.58
C GLY A 53 0.40 6.63 -0.21
N PRO A 54 0.09 7.37 0.88
CA PRO A 54 0.90 8.47 1.36
C PRO A 54 2.32 8.05 1.76
N ALA A 55 2.48 6.91 2.44
CA ALA A 55 3.80 6.37 2.82
C ALA A 55 4.67 6.11 1.58
N ARG A 56 4.10 5.46 0.57
CA ARG A 56 4.81 5.17 -0.68
C ARG A 56 5.11 6.43 -1.50
N ALA A 57 4.19 7.39 -1.51
CA ALA A 57 4.42 8.70 -2.12
C ALA A 57 5.59 9.42 -1.44
N LYS A 58 5.63 9.44 -0.10
CA LYS A 58 6.74 9.99 0.68
C LYS A 58 8.07 9.31 0.33
N LEU A 59 8.10 7.97 0.29
CA LEU A 59 9.30 7.21 -0.09
C LEU A 59 9.79 7.61 -1.49
N PHE A 60 8.88 7.69 -2.45
CA PHE A 60 9.18 8.08 -3.83
C PHE A 60 9.75 9.51 -3.92
N MET A 61 9.26 10.42 -3.09
CA MET A 61 9.75 11.80 -3.03
C MET A 61 11.14 11.89 -2.36
N GLN A 62 11.36 11.14 -1.27
CA GLN A 62 12.62 11.17 -0.52
C GLN A 62 13.77 10.42 -1.20
N ARG A 63 13.46 9.41 -2.02
CA ARG A 63 14.44 8.58 -2.74
C ARG A 63 15.60 8.07 -1.87
N PRO A 64 15.34 7.48 -0.69
CA PRO A 64 16.41 6.87 0.09
C PRO A 64 17.02 5.69 -0.69
N ALA A 65 18.29 5.39 -0.40
CA ALA A 65 18.91 4.18 -0.91
C ALA A 65 18.27 2.96 -0.23
N LEU A 66 17.73 2.04 -1.04
CA LEU A 66 17.14 0.78 -0.59
C LEU A 66 17.91 -0.38 -1.20
N ASP A 67 18.07 -1.46 -0.43
CA ASP A 67 18.52 -2.74 -0.98
C ASP A 67 17.37 -3.44 -1.75
N ALA A 68 17.69 -4.54 -2.43
CA ALA A 68 16.71 -5.28 -3.24
C ALA A 68 15.55 -5.86 -2.41
N ALA A 69 15.80 -6.28 -1.17
CA ALA A 69 14.77 -6.82 -0.29
C ALA A 69 13.82 -5.72 0.20
N GLN A 70 14.36 -4.54 0.50
CA GLN A 70 13.59 -3.35 0.85
C GLN A 70 12.77 -2.85 -0.34
N MET A 71 13.35 -2.84 -1.54
CA MET A 71 12.64 -2.47 -2.77
C MET A 71 11.42 -3.37 -3.03
N HIS A 72 11.52 -4.66 -2.72
CA HIS A 72 10.39 -5.58 -2.77
C HIS A 72 9.44 -5.35 -1.59
N ASP A 73 9.92 -5.18 -0.36
CA ASP A 73 9.08 -4.99 0.82
C ASP A 73 8.13 -3.78 0.69
N VAL A 74 8.61 -2.66 0.13
CA VAL A 74 7.81 -1.43 -0.05
C VAL A 74 6.76 -1.53 -1.17
N SER A 75 6.73 -2.62 -1.95
CA SER A 75 5.70 -2.84 -2.97
C SER A 75 4.39 -3.38 -2.40
N TRP A 76 4.37 -3.77 -1.11
CA TRP A 76 3.24 -4.40 -0.43
C TRP A 76 2.70 -3.54 0.73
N ILE A 77 1.38 -3.60 0.96
CA ILE A 77 0.71 -2.85 2.03
C ILE A 77 1.19 -3.27 3.44
N GLY A 78 1.63 -4.52 3.60
CA GLY A 78 2.21 -5.05 4.84
C GLY A 78 3.72 -4.80 5.00
N SER A 79 4.28 -3.81 4.28
CA SER A 79 5.71 -3.47 4.33
C SER A 79 6.22 -3.33 5.76
N ARG A 80 7.27 -4.08 6.09
CA ARG A 80 7.99 -3.93 7.36
C ARG A 80 8.81 -2.65 7.39
N TYR A 81 9.28 -2.19 6.24
CA TYR A 81 9.97 -0.91 6.11
C TYR A 81 9.06 0.24 6.56
N PHE A 82 7.82 0.31 6.05
CA PHE A 82 6.86 1.35 6.47
C PHE A 82 6.38 1.20 7.91
N SER A 83 6.34 -0.03 8.43
CA SER A 83 5.94 -0.29 9.83
C SER A 83 7.04 0.06 10.84
N ASN A 84 8.32 -0.13 10.48
CA ASN A 84 9.46 0.04 11.40
C ASN A 84 10.24 1.34 11.21
N THR A 85 9.93 2.11 10.17
CA THR A 85 10.62 3.38 9.90
C THR A 85 9.73 4.54 10.33
N ALA A 86 10.27 5.38 11.22
CA ALA A 86 9.54 6.53 11.74
C ALA A 86 9.15 7.52 10.62
N GLY A 87 7.95 8.08 10.76
CA GLY A 87 7.33 8.98 9.81
C GLY A 87 6.60 8.31 8.65
N TYR A 88 6.33 7.01 8.70
CA TYR A 88 5.48 6.29 7.74
C TYR A 88 4.18 5.85 8.44
N TYR A 89 3.99 4.57 8.76
CA TYR A 89 2.72 4.09 9.34
C TYR A 89 2.46 4.56 10.78
N ASP A 90 3.47 5.07 11.46
CA ASP A 90 3.31 5.77 12.73
C ASP A 90 2.66 7.16 12.58
N ASN A 91 2.78 7.79 11.41
CA ASN A 91 2.23 9.12 11.12
C ASN A 91 0.96 9.09 10.26
N TYR A 92 0.82 8.12 9.37
CA TYR A 92 -0.38 7.95 8.56
C TYR A 92 -1.37 7.03 9.28
N ARG A 93 -2.59 7.51 9.48
CA ARG A 93 -3.64 6.87 10.29
C ARG A 93 -4.94 6.84 9.50
N SER A 94 -5.88 5.99 9.91
CA SER A 94 -7.20 5.97 9.26
C SER A 94 -7.90 7.32 9.44
N ALA A 95 -8.50 7.81 8.35
CA ALA A 95 -9.27 9.04 8.35
C ALA A 95 -10.67 8.87 8.97
N THR A 96 -11.08 7.63 9.24
CA THR A 96 -12.39 7.31 9.82
C THR A 96 -12.25 6.42 11.06
N PRO A 97 -13.14 6.55 12.06
CA PRO A 97 -13.15 5.63 13.19
C PRO A 97 -13.40 4.19 12.70
N ARG A 98 -12.59 3.25 13.17
CA ARG A 98 -12.87 1.82 13.00
C ARG A 98 -13.65 1.33 14.22
N ALA A 99 -14.61 0.43 14.01
CA ALA A 99 -15.43 -0.09 15.10
C ALA A 99 -14.58 -0.73 16.20
N ASP A 100 -13.57 -1.51 15.81
CA ASP A 100 -12.63 -2.16 16.74
C ASP A 100 -11.48 -1.24 17.20
N TRP A 101 -11.33 -0.07 16.57
CA TRP A 101 -10.29 0.91 16.90
C TRP A 101 -10.83 2.33 16.76
N PRO A 102 -11.61 2.81 17.76
CA PRO A 102 -12.22 4.12 17.73
C PRO A 102 -11.16 5.23 17.64
N TYR A 103 -11.55 6.33 17.01
CA TYR A 103 -10.74 7.55 16.97
C TYR A 103 -10.50 8.05 18.40
N ASP A 104 -9.23 8.31 18.71
CA ASP A 104 -8.78 8.86 19.99
C ASP A 104 -8.06 10.18 19.72
N SER A 105 -8.62 11.31 20.18
CA SER A 105 -8.05 12.64 19.92
C SER A 105 -6.66 12.85 20.55
N SER A 106 -6.25 12.06 21.54
CA SER A 106 -4.91 12.16 22.11
C SER A 106 -3.86 11.40 21.29
N ARG A 107 -4.29 10.40 20.50
CA ARG A 107 -3.44 9.57 19.64
C ARG A 107 -3.48 9.99 18.16
N ASP A 108 -4.63 10.47 17.70
CA ASP A 108 -4.98 10.61 16.28
C ASP A 108 -5.32 12.07 15.85
N ALA A 109 -5.20 13.06 16.73
CA ALA A 109 -5.41 14.49 16.39
C ALA A 109 -4.14 15.19 15.87
#